data_AF-A0A966S7I1-F1
#
_entry.id   AF-A0A966S7I1-F1
#
_cell.length_a   1.000
_cell.length_b   1.000
_cell.length_c   1.000
_cell.angle_alpha   90.00
_cell.angle_beta   90.00
_cell.angle_gamma   90.00
#
_symmetry.space_group_name_H-M   'P 1'
#
loop_
_entity.id
_entity.type
_entity.pdbx_description
1 polymer ?
#
loop_
_entity_poly.entity_id
_entity_poly.type
_entity_poly.pdbx_seq_one_letter_code
_entity_poly.pdbx_strand_id
1 'polypeptide(L)'
;PWPVDNGIVVLKFGDNKIENTFLTIDNPGLTIATPSAGSNVKAVFEGEVRGVYNLGDGMAVTIRHGKYFTTYSNLSSVTIAKGAMVKTGQIIGKTGKDEEGNGGQIDFIMTMETKKIDPQGWLRR
;
A
#
# COMPACT_ATOMS: atom_id res chain seq x y z
N PRO A 1 8.77 9.54 1.94
CA PRO A 1 9.32 8.16 1.86
C PRO A 1 8.38 7.31 1.02
N TRP A 2 8.90 6.44 0.15
CA TRP A 2 8.08 5.53 -0.64
C TRP A 2 7.84 4.21 0.11
N PRO A 3 6.68 3.56 -0.08
CA PRO A 3 6.36 2.30 0.57
C PRO A 3 7.14 1.12 -0.01
N VAL A 4 7.70 1.25 -1.22
CA VAL A 4 8.50 0.21 -1.91
C VAL A 4 9.64 0.87 -2.69
N ASP A 5 10.72 0.13 -2.90
CA ASP A 5 11.83 0.55 -3.75
C ASP A 5 11.51 0.24 -5.23
N ASN A 6 11.92 1.12 -6.15
CA ASN A 6 11.68 0.98 -7.59
C ASN A 6 10.19 0.79 -7.99
N GLY A 7 9.27 1.32 -7.19
CA GLY A 7 7.83 1.23 -7.45
C GLY A 7 7.36 2.17 -8.55
N ILE A 8 6.39 1.73 -9.34
CA ILE A 8 5.69 2.52 -10.36
C ILE A 8 4.20 2.55 -10.01
N VAL A 9 3.60 3.74 -9.94
CA VAL A 9 2.14 3.86 -9.77
C VAL A 9 1.46 3.42 -11.06
N VAL A 10 0.69 2.34 -11.00
CA VAL A 10 -0.07 1.80 -12.14
C VAL A 10 -1.54 2.22 -12.09
N LEU A 11 -2.10 2.43 -10.89
CA LEU A 11 -3.41 3.08 -10.70
C LEU A 11 -3.26 4.21 -9.67
N LYS A 12 -3.77 5.38 -10.01
CA LYS A 12 -3.73 6.59 -9.17
C LYS A 12 -4.96 6.68 -8.27
N PHE A 13 -4.95 7.58 -7.30
CA PHE A 13 -6.12 7.86 -6.47
C PHE A 13 -7.27 8.43 -7.32
N GLY A 14 -8.50 7.97 -7.05
CA GLY A 14 -9.71 8.35 -7.78
C GLY A 14 -9.90 7.55 -9.07
N ASP A 15 -10.54 8.17 -10.06
CA ASP A 15 -10.98 7.51 -11.28
C ASP A 15 -9.82 7.17 -12.22
N ASN A 16 -9.69 5.88 -12.56
CA ASN A 16 -8.74 5.37 -13.56
C ASN A 16 -9.52 4.70 -14.69
N LYS A 17 -9.31 5.15 -15.93
CA LYS A 17 -9.91 4.52 -17.11
C LYS A 17 -9.14 3.24 -17.47
N ILE A 18 -9.85 2.14 -17.66
CA ILE A 18 -9.23 0.89 -18.15
C ILE A 18 -9.02 1.04 -19.65
N GLU A 19 -7.77 0.85 -20.10
CA GLU A 19 -7.43 0.92 -21.52
C GLU A 19 -8.28 -0.06 -22.35
N ASN A 20 -8.63 0.36 -23.57
CA ASN A 20 -9.44 -0.42 -24.50
C ASN A 20 -10.84 -0.82 -24.00
N THR A 21 -11.35 -0.18 -22.93
CA THR A 21 -12.73 -0.35 -22.47
C THR A 21 -13.40 1.01 -22.18
N PHE A 22 -14.71 0.98 -21.93
CA PHE A 22 -15.48 2.13 -21.41
C PHE A 22 -15.56 2.14 -19.89
N LEU A 23 -14.87 1.22 -19.21
CA LEU A 23 -14.94 1.06 -17.76
C LEU A 23 -13.97 2.00 -17.06
N THR A 24 -14.40 2.48 -15.89
CA THR A 24 -13.60 3.30 -14.98
C THR A 24 -13.59 2.61 -13.61
N ILE A 25 -12.42 2.59 -12.97
CA ILE A 25 -12.21 2.05 -11.63
C ILE A 25 -11.91 3.23 -10.70
N ASP A 26 -12.70 3.37 -9.64
CA ASP A 26 -12.38 4.25 -8.51
C ASP A 26 -11.38 3.56 -7.58
N ASN A 27 -10.14 4.07 -7.55
CA ASN A 27 -9.11 3.54 -6.66
C ASN A 27 -9.03 4.39 -5.37
N PRO A 28 -9.24 3.79 -4.18
CA PRO A 28 -9.20 4.51 -2.91
C PRO A 28 -7.81 5.00 -2.49
N GLY A 29 -6.76 4.62 -3.20
CA GLY A 29 -5.37 4.93 -2.88
C GLY A 29 -4.49 4.90 -4.13
N LEU A 30 -3.33 4.28 -4.02
CA LEU A 30 -2.42 4.04 -5.13
C LEU A 30 -2.16 2.55 -5.27
N THR A 31 -2.23 2.04 -6.49
CA THR A 31 -1.70 0.72 -6.80
C THR A 31 -0.29 0.88 -7.34
N ILE A 32 0.67 0.25 -6.68
CA ILE A 32 2.09 0.39 -6.96
C ILE A 32 2.66 -0.96 -7.37
N ALA A 33 3.15 -1.04 -8.61
CA ALA A 33 3.85 -2.21 -9.12
C ALA A 33 5.35 -2.14 -8.80
N THR A 34 5.96 -3.30 -8.57
CA THR A 34 7.41 -3.48 -8.39
C THR A 34 7.94 -4.51 -9.39
N PRO A 35 9.21 -4.44 -9.81
CA PRO A 35 9.79 -5.37 -10.80
C PRO A 35 9.72 -6.85 -10.41
N SER A 36 9.55 -7.16 -9.12
CA SER A 36 9.44 -8.54 -8.64
C SER A 36 8.51 -8.63 -7.43
N ALA A 37 7.77 -9.73 -7.34
CA ALA A 37 7.03 -10.09 -6.13
C ALA A 37 7.98 -10.35 -4.95
N GLY A 38 7.47 -10.19 -3.73
CA GLY A 38 8.27 -10.40 -2.52
C GLY A 38 9.25 -9.26 -2.20
N SER A 39 9.12 -8.12 -2.88
CA SER A 39 9.90 -6.90 -2.62
C SER A 39 9.56 -6.33 -1.24
N ASN A 40 10.53 -5.69 -0.57
CA ASN A 40 10.29 -5.15 0.77
C ASN A 40 9.28 -4.00 0.75
N VAL A 41 8.27 -4.08 1.62
CA VAL A 41 7.31 -3.00 1.88
C VAL A 41 7.69 -2.31 3.19
N LYS A 42 7.73 -0.98 3.16
CA LYS A 42 8.23 -0.11 4.24
C LYS A 42 7.12 0.82 4.74
N ALA A 43 7.10 1.07 6.04
CA ALA A 43 6.24 2.10 6.63
C ALA A 43 6.65 3.49 6.11
N VAL A 44 5.71 4.23 5.51
CA VAL A 44 6.01 5.57 4.95
C VAL A 44 6.24 6.63 6.03
N PHE A 45 5.69 6.41 7.23
CA PHE A 45 5.80 7.28 8.40
C PHE A 45 5.90 6.44 9.68
N GLU A 46 6.43 7.02 10.76
CA GLU A 46 6.45 6.39 12.07
C GLU A 46 5.04 6.32 12.67
N GLY A 47 4.72 5.25 13.39
CA GLY A 47 3.37 5.08 13.93
C GLY A 47 3.15 3.77 14.65
N GLU A 48 1.90 3.56 15.06
CA GLU A 48 1.44 2.35 15.74
C GLU A 48 0.65 1.46 14.77
N VAL A 49 0.96 0.17 14.73
CA VAL A 49 0.23 -0.82 13.92
C VAL A 49 -1.14 -1.06 14.55
N ARG A 50 -2.21 -0.63 13.87
CA ARG A 50 -3.58 -0.77 14.36
C ARG A 50 -4.21 -2.11 14.04
N GLY A 51 -3.76 -2.74 12.97
CA GLY A 51 -4.28 -4.03 12.54
C GLY A 51 -3.40 -4.70 11.49
N VAL A 52 -3.40 -6.02 11.56
CA VAL A 52 -2.88 -6.93 10.54
C VAL A 52 -4.05 -7.83 10.16
N TYR A 53 -4.39 -7.86 8.88
CA TYR A 53 -5.58 -8.51 8.35
C TYR A 53 -5.15 -9.59 7.36
N ASN A 54 -5.75 -10.77 7.47
CA ASN A 54 -5.64 -11.81 6.46
C ASN A 54 -6.86 -11.70 5.54
N LEU A 55 -6.62 -11.49 4.24
CA LEU A 55 -7.66 -11.30 3.22
C LEU A 55 -7.92 -12.58 2.41
N GLY A 56 -7.25 -13.68 2.74
CA GLY A 56 -7.33 -14.96 2.02
C GLY A 56 -6.10 -15.21 1.17
N ASP A 57 -5.98 -14.49 0.05
CA ASP A 57 -4.88 -14.56 -0.91
C ASP A 57 -3.76 -13.53 -0.66
N GLY A 58 -3.97 -12.62 0.28
CA GLY A 58 -2.99 -11.63 0.71
C GLY A 58 -3.23 -11.15 2.13
N MET A 59 -2.31 -10.29 2.59
CA MET A 59 -2.42 -9.64 3.89
C MET A 59 -2.51 -8.12 3.73
N ALA A 60 -3.06 -7.47 4.74
CA ALA A 60 -3.03 -6.02 4.85
C ALA A 60 -2.54 -5.57 6.23
N VAL A 61 -1.83 -4.45 6.27
CA VAL A 61 -1.38 -3.78 7.50
C VAL A 61 -1.95 -2.37 7.51
N THR A 62 -2.52 -1.94 8.63
CA THR A 62 -2.90 -0.53 8.84
C THR A 62 -2.10 0.08 9.98
N ILE A 63 -1.49 1.24 9.73
CA ILE A 63 -0.63 1.96 10.67
C ILE A 63 -1.21 3.36 10.92
N ARG A 64 -1.28 3.77 12.19
CA ARG A 64 -1.75 5.10 12.60
C ARG A 64 -0.59 6.05 12.83
N HIS A 65 -0.68 7.23 12.24
CA HIS A 65 0.25 8.35 12.31
C HIS A 65 -0.49 9.59 12.82
N GLY A 66 -0.88 9.60 14.10
CA GLY A 66 -1.75 10.64 14.67
C GLY A 66 -3.18 10.56 14.13
N LYS A 67 -3.58 11.56 13.32
CA LYS A 67 -4.90 11.61 12.66
C LYS A 67 -4.94 10.88 11.31
N TYR A 68 -3.78 10.50 10.79
CA TYR A 68 -3.64 9.81 9.51
C TYR A 68 -3.49 8.31 9.70
N PHE A 69 -3.96 7.54 8.73
CA PHE A 69 -3.75 6.10 8.66
C PHE A 69 -3.20 5.75 7.28
N THR A 70 -2.27 4.81 7.25
CA THR A 70 -1.80 4.19 6.01
C THR A 70 -2.12 2.72 6.04
N THR A 71 -2.70 2.22 4.96
CA THR A 71 -3.02 0.81 4.76
C THR A 71 -2.21 0.29 3.57
N TYR A 72 -1.51 -0.81 3.79
CA TYR A 72 -0.71 -1.53 2.80
C TYR A 72 -1.40 -2.87 2.59
N SER A 73 -1.97 -3.09 1.41
CA SER A 73 -2.69 -4.32 1.05
C SER A 73 -1.96 -5.07 -0.06
N ASN A 74 -2.46 -6.27 -0.38
CA ASN A 74 -1.81 -7.24 -1.26
C ASN A 74 -0.37 -7.55 -0.80
N LEU A 75 -0.18 -7.80 0.49
CA LEU A 75 1.10 -8.24 1.04
C LEU A 75 1.18 -9.77 1.00
N SER A 76 2.27 -10.33 0.48
CA SER A 76 2.50 -11.78 0.51
C SER A 76 2.86 -12.30 1.91
N SER A 77 3.44 -11.42 2.73
CA SER A 77 3.78 -11.71 4.12
C SER A 77 3.92 -10.42 4.93
N VAL A 78 3.70 -10.53 6.23
CA VAL A 78 3.80 -9.44 7.21
C VAL A 78 4.72 -9.88 8.34
N THR A 79 5.64 -9.00 8.74
CA THR A 79 6.65 -9.29 9.79
C THR A 79 6.38 -8.57 11.11
N ILE A 80 5.28 -7.81 11.19
CA ILE A 80 4.90 -6.99 12.35
C ILE A 80 3.56 -7.44 12.93
N ALA A 81 3.33 -7.08 14.20
CA ALA A 81 2.10 -7.39 14.93
C ALA A 81 1.31 -6.13 15.28
N LYS A 82 0.01 -6.30 15.55
CA LYS A 82 -0.85 -5.24 16.09
C LYS A 82 -0.28 -4.71 17.41
N GLY A 83 -0.33 -3.39 17.58
CA GLY A 83 0.21 -2.66 18.73
C GLY A 83 1.71 -2.36 18.64
N ALA A 84 2.42 -2.89 17.64
CA ALA A 84 3.84 -2.58 17.46
C ALA A 84 4.04 -1.12 17.02
N MET A 85 5.10 -0.50 17.52
CA MET A 85 5.59 0.78 17.01
C MET A 85 6.52 0.53 15.82
N VAL A 86 6.33 1.28 14.75
CA VAL A 86 7.20 1.25 13.57
C VAL A 86 7.85 2.61 13.35
N LYS A 87 9.08 2.59 12.82
CA LYS A 87 9.76 3.80 12.35
C LYS A 87 9.53 4.00 10.85
N THR A 88 9.65 5.24 10.41
CA THR A 88 9.72 5.56 8.97
C THR A 88 10.80 4.71 8.28
N GLY A 89 10.43 4.05 7.19
CA GLY A 89 11.31 3.17 6.41
C GLY A 89 11.46 1.75 6.95
N GLN A 90 10.88 1.43 8.12
CA GLN A 90 10.92 0.07 8.67
C GLN A 90 10.17 -0.91 7.77
N ILE A 91 10.78 -2.07 7.50
CA ILE A 91 10.16 -3.14 6.73
C ILE A 91 9.00 -3.73 7.55
N ILE A 92 7.81 -3.75 6.95
CA ILE A 92 6.57 -4.25 7.55
C ILE A 92 6.05 -5.52 6.89
N GLY A 93 6.51 -5.82 5.68
CA GLY A 93 6.06 -6.98 4.92
C GLY A 93 6.71 -7.04 3.54
N LYS A 94 6.11 -7.85 2.68
CA LYS A 94 6.56 -8.06 1.30
C LYS A 94 5.44 -7.89 0.29
N THR A 95 5.75 -7.41 -0.91
CA THR A 95 4.78 -7.23 -1.99
C THR A 95 4.18 -8.57 -2.41
N GLY A 96 2.87 -8.60 -2.62
CA GLY A 96 2.16 -9.67 -3.30
C GLY A 96 2.50 -9.73 -4.78
N LYS A 97 1.93 -10.69 -5.50
CA LYS A 97 2.03 -10.74 -6.96
C LYS A 97 1.07 -9.72 -7.57
N ASP A 98 1.43 -9.19 -8.74
CA ASP A 98 0.47 -8.50 -9.59
C ASP A 98 -0.53 -9.50 -10.20
N GLU A 99 -1.62 -8.99 -10.79
CA GLU A 99 -2.68 -9.83 -11.36
C GLU A 99 -2.20 -10.70 -12.53
N GLU A 100 -1.20 -10.23 -13.28
CA GLU A 100 -0.62 -10.94 -14.42
C GLU A 100 0.51 -11.91 -14.04
N GLY A 101 1.00 -11.88 -12.80
CA GLY A 101 2.13 -12.68 -12.31
C GLY A 101 3.51 -12.24 -12.82
N ASN A 102 3.61 -11.07 -13.46
CA ASN A 102 4.81 -10.51 -14.08
C ASN A 102 5.69 -9.72 -13.10
N GLY A 103 5.18 -9.44 -11.90
CA GLY A 103 5.85 -8.58 -10.94
C GLY A 103 5.24 -8.65 -9.56
N GLY A 104 5.57 -7.65 -8.74
CA GLY A 104 4.96 -7.46 -7.44
C GLY A 104 3.99 -6.28 -7.46
N GLN A 105 3.02 -6.28 -6.56
CA GLN A 105 2.07 -5.19 -6.44
C GLN A 105 1.66 -4.98 -4.98
N ILE A 106 1.40 -3.73 -4.61
CA ILE A 106 0.68 -3.38 -3.38
C ILE A 106 -0.37 -2.32 -3.67
N ASP A 107 -1.42 -2.31 -2.85
CA ASP A 107 -2.30 -1.16 -2.75
C ASP A 107 -1.96 -0.36 -1.51
N PHE A 108 -1.70 0.92 -1.71
CA PHE A 108 -1.32 1.87 -0.69
C PHE A 108 -2.42 2.92 -0.53
N ILE A 109 -3.16 2.82 0.56
CA ILE A 109 -4.30 3.70 0.87
C ILE A 109 -3.90 4.61 2.01
N MET A 110 -4.28 5.88 1.92
CA MET A 110 -4.12 6.83 3.01
C MET A 110 -5.46 7.45 3.37
N THR A 111 -5.75 7.52 4.66
CA THR A 111 -6.94 8.20 5.19
C THR A 111 -6.55 9.22 6.24
N MET A 112 -7.34 10.29 6.35
CA MET A 112 -7.36 11.15 7.52
C MET A 112 -8.67 10.85 8.25
N GLU A 113 -8.56 10.22 9.42
CA GLU A 113 -9.70 9.62 10.12
C GLU A 113 -10.48 8.67 9.19
N THR A 114 -11.71 9.02 8.81
CA THR A 114 -12.56 8.24 7.91
C THR A 114 -12.50 8.68 6.44
N LYS A 115 -11.81 9.80 6.14
CA LYS A 115 -11.75 10.37 4.80
C LYS A 115 -10.55 9.84 4.03
N LYS A 116 -10.79 9.19 2.88
CA LYS A 116 -9.74 8.82 1.92
C LYS A 116 -9.09 10.09 1.34
N ILE A 117 -7.78 10.09 1.21
CA ILE A 117 -7.01 11.22 0.68
C ILE A 117 -5.98 10.74 -0.34
N ASP A 118 -5.71 11.57 -1.35
CA ASP A 118 -4.70 11.28 -2.36
C ASP A 118 -3.30 11.16 -1.72
N PRO A 119 -2.66 9.98 -1.78
CA PRO A 119 -1.35 9.80 -1.19
C PRO A 119 -0.20 10.44 -1.98
N GLN A 120 -0.38 10.81 -3.26
CA GLN A 120 0.71 11.30 -4.11
C GLN A 120 1.39 12.55 -3.55
N GLY A 121 0.62 13.47 -2.95
CA GLY A 121 1.16 14.69 -2.32
C GLY A 121 2.09 14.43 -1.13
N TRP A 122 2.06 13.22 -0.55
CA TRP A 122 2.82 12.86 0.65
C TRP A 122 4.03 11.97 0.34
N LEU A 123 4.05 11.35 -0.84
CA LEU A 123 5.12 10.44 -1.26
C LEU A 123 6.20 11.22 -2.03
N ARG A 124 7.32 11.50 -1.38
CA ARG A 124 8.52 12.07 -2.02
C ARG A 124 9.26 11.01 -2.84
N ARG A 125 9.41 11.22 -4.16
CA ARG A 125 10.38 10.46 -4.99
C ARG A 125 11.81 10.80 -4.60
#